data_AF-A0A815EB81-F1
#
_entry.id   AF-A0A815EB81-F1
#
_cell.length_a   1.000
_cell.length_b   1.000
_cell.length_c   1.000
_cell.angle_alpha   90.00
_cell.angle_beta   90.00
_cell.angle_gamma   90.00
#
_symmetry.space_group_name_H-M   'P 1'
#
loop_
_entity.id
_entity.type
_entity.pdbx_description
1 polymer ?
#
loop_
_entity_poly.entity_id
_entity_poly.type
_entity_poly.pdbx_seq_one_letter_code
_entity_poly.pdbx_strand_id
1 'polypeptide(L)'
;LTPGPVAFYVATSLCYTGTFATIPLIISWITNNIGGQTKRILTLSVVVGFGNTSGIMSPYTYSKNYFNGLVICLSFMCCALISTLILKLKLRNENTRRANLTQEQRLQELEREELYDWHPDFTYTT
;
A
#
# COMPACT_ATOMS: atom_id res chain seq x y z
N LEU A 1 -9.53 1.99 -33.45
CA LEU A 1 -10.82 1.90 -32.74
C LEU A 1 -10.76 2.81 -31.51
N THR A 2 -11.35 3.99 -31.56
CA THR A 2 -11.58 4.77 -30.34
C THR A 2 -12.79 4.17 -29.62
N PRO A 3 -12.67 3.74 -28.35
CA PRO A 3 -13.84 3.30 -27.59
C PRO A 3 -14.88 4.42 -27.55
N GLY A 4 -16.17 4.06 -27.57
CA GLY A 4 -17.25 5.05 -27.57
C GLY A 4 -17.16 6.01 -26.37
N PRO A 5 -17.61 7.27 -26.51
CA PRO A 5 -17.48 8.30 -25.46
C PRO A 5 -18.01 7.84 -24.09
N VAL A 6 -19.10 7.08 -24.10
CA VAL A 6 -19.75 6.52 -22.90
C VAL A 6 -18.85 5.51 -22.18
N ALA A 7 -18.19 4.63 -22.92
CA ALA A 7 -17.30 3.62 -22.35
C ALA A 7 -16.09 4.27 -21.66
N PHE A 8 -15.54 5.34 -22.25
CA PHE A 8 -14.43 6.07 -21.66
C PHE A 8 -14.84 6.84 -20.39
N TYR A 9 -16.04 7.42 -20.39
CA TYR A 9 -16.60 8.11 -19.24
C TYR A 9 -16.80 7.16 -18.05
N VAL A 10 -17.46 6.04 -18.29
CA VAL A 10 -17.70 5.00 -17.25
C VAL A 10 -16.39 4.45 -16.71
N ALA A 11 -15.42 4.12 -17.57
CA ALA A 11 -14.11 3.63 -17.14
C ALA A 11 -13.37 4.65 -16.26
N THR A 12 -13.39 5.92 -16.63
CA THR A 12 -12.73 7.00 -15.87
C THR A 12 -13.40 7.21 -14.51
N SER A 13 -14.74 7.21 -14.47
CA SER A 13 -15.49 7.33 -13.21
C SER A 13 -15.19 6.19 -12.24
N LEU A 14 -15.17 4.94 -12.74
CA LEU A 14 -14.83 3.77 -11.91
C LEU A 14 -13.40 3.86 -11.36
N CYS A 15 -12.42 4.17 -12.21
CA CYS A 15 -11.02 4.35 -11.79
C CYS A 15 -10.88 5.45 -10.73
N TYR A 16 -11.57 6.58 -10.89
CA TYR A 16 -11.55 7.67 -9.93
C TYR A 16 -12.11 7.22 -8.58
N THR A 17 -13.32 6.65 -8.56
CA THR A 17 -13.94 6.19 -7.31
C THR A 17 -13.11 5.14 -6.56
N GLY A 18 -12.51 4.18 -7.28
CA GLY A 18 -11.66 3.16 -6.67
C GLY A 18 -10.38 3.74 -6.06
N THR A 19 -9.75 4.70 -6.74
CA THR A 19 -8.52 5.35 -6.25
C THR A 19 -8.78 6.11 -4.95
N PHE A 20 -9.84 6.91 -4.90
CA PHE A 20 -10.18 7.70 -3.70
C PHE A 20 -10.61 6.85 -2.52
N ALA A 21 -11.31 5.73 -2.75
CA ALA A 21 -11.67 4.79 -1.69
C ALA A 21 -10.44 4.06 -1.11
N THR A 22 -9.42 3.81 -1.93
CA THR A 22 -8.24 3.03 -1.54
C THR A 22 -7.27 3.81 -0.64
N ILE A 23 -7.18 5.13 -0.79
CA ILE A 23 -6.28 5.99 0.01
C ILE A 23 -6.48 5.82 1.53
N PRO A 24 -7.69 6.01 2.10
CA PRO A 24 -7.89 5.86 3.55
C PRO A 24 -7.71 4.42 4.04
N LEU A 25 -8.04 3.41 3.20
CA LEU A 25 -7.82 2.00 3.50
C LEU A 25 -6.33 1.69 3.70
N ILE A 26 -5.47 2.15 2.80
CA ILE A 26 -4.02 1.96 2.89
C ILE A 26 -3.46 2.66 4.14
N ILE A 27 -3.88 3.89 4.41
CA ILE A 27 -3.41 4.66 5.57
C ILE A 27 -3.78 3.96 6.89
N SER A 28 -5.03 3.47 6.99
CA SER A 28 -5.49 2.71 8.16
C SER A 28 -4.71 1.41 8.33
N TRP A 29 -4.46 0.69 7.23
CA TRP A 29 -3.73 -0.56 7.27
C TRP A 29 -2.25 -0.38 7.63
N ILE A 30 -1.55 0.61 7.06
CA ILE A 30 -0.16 0.94 7.42
C ILE A 30 -0.05 1.35 8.89
N THR A 31 -1.01 2.16 9.34
CA THR A 31 -1.11 2.59 10.74
C THR A 31 -1.19 1.42 11.72
N ASN A 32 -1.97 0.39 11.39
CA ASN A 32 -2.17 -0.76 12.26
C ASN A 32 -1.03 -1.78 12.19
N ASN A 33 -0.20 -1.75 11.14
CA ASN A 33 0.86 -2.72 10.92
C ASN A 33 2.27 -2.20 11.23
N ILE A 34 2.41 -0.94 11.64
CA ILE A 34 3.68 -0.34 12.06
C ILE A 34 3.54 0.14 13.52
N GLY A 35 4.24 -0.54 14.40
CA GLY A 35 4.55 -0.14 15.76
C GLY A 35 5.55 1.02 15.79
N GLY A 36 5.26 2.02 16.61
CA GLY A 36 6.09 3.20 16.78
C GLY A 36 5.63 4.39 15.95
N GLN A 37 5.35 5.50 16.65
CA GLN A 37 4.84 6.73 16.05
C GLN A 37 5.80 7.28 15.00
N THR A 38 7.11 7.28 15.27
CA THR A 38 8.12 7.83 14.37
C THR A 38 8.16 7.10 13.02
N LYS A 39 8.18 5.76 13.04
CA LYS A 39 8.21 4.97 11.80
C LYS A 39 6.93 5.14 11.00
N ARG A 40 5.77 5.11 11.67
CA ARG A 40 4.47 5.35 11.04
C ARG A 40 4.42 6.71 10.35
N ILE A 41 4.85 7.78 11.01
CA ILE A 41 4.86 9.15 10.44
C ILE A 41 5.79 9.22 9.23
N LEU A 42 6.99 8.63 9.31
CA LEU A 42 7.92 8.60 8.17
C LEU A 42 7.33 7.86 6.98
N THR A 43 6.73 6.68 7.20
CA THR A 43 6.07 5.92 6.13
C THR A 43 4.93 6.69 5.50
N LEU A 44 4.05 7.31 6.31
CA LEU A 44 2.96 8.13 5.81
C LEU A 44 3.47 9.33 4.99
N SER A 45 4.56 9.97 5.46
CA SER A 45 5.17 11.11 4.77
C SER A 45 5.72 10.72 3.40
N VAL A 46 6.36 9.56 3.29
CA VAL A 46 6.85 9.02 2.01
C VAL A 46 5.68 8.75 1.06
N VAL A 47 4.59 8.12 1.54
CA VAL A 47 3.40 7.84 0.73
C VAL A 47 2.76 9.13 0.21
N VAL A 48 2.63 10.15 1.08
CA VAL A 48 2.12 11.47 0.69
C VAL A 48 3.06 12.16 -0.30
N GLY A 49 4.38 12.06 -0.10
CA GLY A 49 5.39 12.59 -1.02
C GLY A 49 5.24 12.02 -2.43
N PHE A 50 5.13 10.69 -2.55
CA PHE A 50 4.86 10.02 -3.83
C PHE A 50 3.54 10.46 -4.46
N GLY A 51 2.50 10.69 -3.64
CA GLY A 51 1.22 11.23 -4.10
C GLY A 51 1.39 12.57 -4.81
N ASN A 52 2.17 13.49 -4.25
CA ASN A 52 2.44 14.80 -4.85
C ASN A 52 3.22 14.69 -6.17
N THR A 53 4.21 13.80 -6.27
CA THR A 53 4.99 13.60 -7.49
C THR A 53 4.13 13.07 -8.66
N SER A 54 3.11 12.27 -8.37
CA SER A 54 2.20 11.75 -9.40
C SER A 54 1.44 12.84 -10.15
N GLY A 55 1.11 13.95 -9.47
CA GLY A 55 0.43 15.10 -10.06
C GLY A 55 1.27 15.82 -11.11
N ILE A 56 2.60 15.84 -10.93
CA ILE A 56 3.54 16.43 -11.88
C ILE A 56 3.67 15.56 -13.14
N MET A 57 3.64 14.24 -13.00
CA MET A 57 3.79 13.29 -14.12
C MET A 57 2.54 13.24 -15.03
N SER A 58 1.37 13.54 -14.48
CA SER A 58 0.08 13.49 -15.19
C SER A 58 0.06 14.33 -16.48
N PRO A 59 0.33 15.66 -16.47
CA PRO A 59 0.26 16.49 -17.67
C PRO A 59 1.21 16.05 -18.80
N TYR A 60 2.38 15.49 -18.49
CA TYR A 60 3.31 14.94 -19.50
C TYR A 60 2.74 13.71 -20.20
N THR A 61 1.94 12.92 -19.48
CA THR A 61 1.39 11.65 -19.97
C THR A 61 0.17 11.87 -20.86
N TYR A 62 -0.67 12.86 -20.54
CA TYR A 62 -1.90 13.17 -21.28
C TYR A 62 -1.69 14.09 -22.50
N SER A 63 -0.54 14.75 -22.63
CA SER A 63 -0.26 15.71 -23.72
C SER A 63 -0.17 15.09 -25.12
N LYS A 64 0.14 13.79 -25.26
CA LYS A 64 0.32 13.15 -26.58
C LYS A 64 -0.83 12.24 -27.00
N ASN A 65 -1.41 11.46 -26.08
CA ASN A 65 -2.54 10.54 -26.35
C ASN A 65 -3.26 10.15 -25.05
N TYR A 66 -4.56 10.43 -24.94
CA TYR A 66 -5.38 10.07 -23.77
C TYR A 66 -5.41 8.56 -23.47
N PHE A 67 -5.36 7.73 -24.51
CA PHE A 67 -5.35 6.28 -24.37
C PHE A 67 -4.05 5.78 -23.69
N ASN A 68 -2.90 6.36 -24.03
CA ASN A 68 -1.62 5.98 -23.42
C ASN A 68 -1.59 6.36 -21.94
N GLY A 69 -2.15 7.52 -21.58
CA GLY A 69 -2.29 7.92 -20.18
C GLY A 69 -3.15 6.94 -19.37
N LEU A 70 -4.26 6.48 -19.94
CA LEU A 70 -5.13 5.51 -19.27
C LEU A 70 -4.41 4.17 -19.05
N VAL A 71 -3.66 3.67 -20.05
CA VAL A 71 -2.91 2.41 -19.93
C VAL A 71 -1.82 2.50 -18.85
N ILE A 72 -1.13 3.64 -18.76
CA ILE A 72 -0.11 3.88 -17.74
C ILE A 72 -0.76 3.97 -16.35
N CYS A 73 -1.88 4.68 -16.19
CA CYS A 73 -2.60 4.70 -14.92
C CYS A 73 -3.06 3.30 -14.48
N LEU A 74 -3.58 2.50 -15.43
CA LEU A 74 -4.01 1.13 -15.16
C LEU A 74 -2.84 0.23 -14.75
N SER A 75 -1.67 0.35 -15.40
CA SER A 75 -0.50 -0.45 -15.03
C SER A 75 0.02 -0.11 -13.63
N PHE A 76 0.05 1.18 -13.26
CA PHE A 76 0.40 1.60 -11.91
C PHE A 76 -0.59 1.08 -10.86
N MET A 77 -1.89 1.10 -11.15
CA MET A 77 -2.92 0.51 -10.27
C MET A 77 -2.72 -0.99 -10.09
N CYS A 78 -2.45 -1.73 -11.17
CA CYS A 78 -2.14 -3.16 -11.09
C CYS A 78 -0.87 -3.43 -10.28
N CYS A 79 0.20 -2.66 -10.49
CA CYS A 79 1.43 -2.78 -9.71
C CYS A 79 1.21 -2.50 -8.22
N ALA A 80 0.39 -1.49 -7.89
CA ALA A 80 0.00 -1.19 -6.52
C ALA A 80 -0.76 -2.37 -5.88
N LEU A 81 -1.76 -2.94 -6.58
CA LEU A 81 -2.51 -4.10 -6.12
C LEU A 81 -1.60 -5.31 -5.87
N ILE A 82 -0.70 -5.61 -6.80
CA ILE A 82 0.27 -6.71 -6.65
C ILE A 82 1.17 -6.47 -5.43
N SER A 83 1.66 -5.25 -5.25
CA SER A 83 2.52 -4.90 -4.11
C SER A 83 1.78 -5.06 -2.79
N THR A 84 0.52 -4.62 -2.70
CA THR A 84 -0.33 -4.81 -1.52
C THR A 84 -0.56 -6.30 -1.23
N LEU A 85 -0.82 -7.12 -2.25
CA LEU A 85 -0.98 -8.57 -2.10
C LEU A 85 0.29 -9.24 -1.57
N ILE A 86 1.46 -8.88 -2.12
CA ILE A 86 2.76 -9.41 -1.66
C ILE A 86 2.98 -9.05 -0.19
N LEU A 87 2.72 -7.80 0.20
CA LEU A 87 2.91 -7.36 1.58
C LEU A 87 1.94 -8.08 2.53
N LYS A 88 0.69 -8.29 2.12
CA LYS A 88 -0.30 -9.08 2.87
C LYS A 88 0.16 -10.53 3.07
N LEU A 89 0.70 -11.17 2.03
CA LEU A 89 1.26 -12.52 2.14
C LEU A 89 2.48 -12.58 3.06
N LYS A 90 3.37 -11.60 2.97
CA LYS A 90 4.53 -11.51 3.88
C LYS A 90 4.12 -11.33 5.33
N LEU A 91 3.16 -10.45 5.61
CA LEU A 91 2.62 -10.27 6.95
C LEU A 91 1.95 -11.54 7.48
N ARG A 92 1.21 -12.27 6.63
CA ARG A 92 0.61 -13.55 6.99
C ARG A 92 1.66 -14.62 7.29
N ASN A 93 2.72 -14.69 6.50
CA ASN A 93 3.83 -15.61 6.73
C ASN A 93 4.58 -15.26 8.03
N GLU A 94 4.82 -13.97 8.28
CA GLU A 94 5.46 -13.52 9.52
C GLU A 94 4.60 -13.82 10.75
N ASN A 95 3.28 -13.62 10.65
CA ASN A 95 2.35 -13.98 11.71
C ASN A 95 2.34 -15.51 11.98
N THR A 96 2.40 -16.31 10.91
CA THR A 96 2.49 -17.78 11.03
C THR A 96 3.84 -18.24 11.60
N ARG A 97 4.93 -17.58 11.22
CA ARG A 97 6.28 -17.82 11.78
C ARG A 97 6.29 -17.55 13.28
N ARG A 98 5.70 -16.41 13.69
CA ARG A 98 5.62 -16.00 15.11
C ARG A 98 4.72 -16.90 15.93
N ALA A 99 3.61 -17.39 15.37
CA ALA A 99 2.74 -18.36 16.02
C ALA A 99 3.43 -19.72 16.30
N ASN A 100 4.47 -20.06 15.55
CA ASN A 100 5.25 -21.28 15.70
C ASN A 100 6.54 -21.10 16.52
N LEU A 101 6.77 -19.93 17.13
CA LEU A 101 7.97 -19.69 17.96
C LEU A 101 7.90 -20.48 19.29
N THR A 102 9.01 -21.12 19.63
CA THR A 102 9.18 -21.84 20.91
C THR A 102 9.28 -20.84 22.08
N GLN A 103 8.86 -21.26 23.28
CA GLN A 103 8.85 -20.42 24.51
C GLN A 103 10.21 -19.74 24.79
N GLU A 104 11.33 -20.43 24.57
CA GLU A 104 12.68 -19.87 24.77
C GLU A 104 13.02 -18.75 23.77
N GLN A 105 12.56 -18.87 22.52
CA GLN A 105 12.77 -17.85 21.49
C GLN A 105 11.90 -16.61 21.76
N ARG A 106 10.69 -16.77 22.31
CA ARG A 106 9.85 -15.64 22.76
C ARG A 106 10.52 -14.85 23.88
N LEU A 107 11.16 -15.53 24.83
CA LEU A 107 11.87 -14.90 25.96
C LEU A 107 13.12 -14.12 25.49
N GLN A 108 13.89 -14.66 24.54
CA GLN A 108 15.01 -13.93 23.92
C GLN A 108 14.58 -12.69 23.12
N GLU A 109 13.41 -12.73 22.46
CA GLU A 109 12.87 -11.55 21.76
C GLU A 109 12.37 -10.48 22.73
N LEU A 110 11.82 -10.86 23.89
CA LEU A 110 11.40 -9.96 24.97
C LEU A 110 12.57 -9.20 25.62
N GLU A 111 13.76 -9.77 25.63
CA GLU A 111 14.97 -9.19 26.22
C GLU A 111 15.60 -8.09 25.35
N ARG A 112 15.16 -7.92 24.09
CA ARG A 112 15.62 -6.82 23.24
C ARG A 112 15.00 -5.50 23.67
N GLU A 113 15.84 -4.59 24.15
CA GLU A 113 15.49 -3.28 24.72
C GLU A 113 14.81 -2.29 23.73
N GLU A 114 14.77 -2.57 22.42
CA GLU A 114 14.12 -1.75 21.39
C GLU A 114 12.82 -2.39 20.82
N LEU A 115 11.90 -2.79 21.72
CA LEU A 115 10.71 -3.55 21.35
C LEU A 115 9.50 -2.67 20.98
N TYR A 116 9.57 -1.96 19.86
CA TYR A 116 8.38 -1.29 19.29
C TYR A 116 7.60 -2.21 18.33
N ASP A 117 8.17 -2.60 17.19
CA ASP A 117 7.54 -3.48 16.19
C ASP A 117 7.74 -4.98 16.45
N TRP A 118 8.74 -5.33 17.26
CA TRP A 118 9.22 -6.70 17.42
C TRP A 118 8.62 -7.40 18.63
N HIS A 119 7.65 -6.78 19.31
CA HIS A 119 7.03 -7.38 20.48
C HIS A 119 6.37 -8.72 20.10
N PRO A 120 6.65 -9.82 20.83
CA PRO A 120 6.14 -11.16 20.48
C PRO A 120 4.60 -11.26 20.52
N ASP A 121 3.93 -10.32 21.19
CA ASP A 121 2.45 -10.22 21.22
C ASP A 121 1.87 -9.27 20.15
N PHE A 122 2.69 -8.57 19.36
CA PHE A 122 2.21 -7.69 18.29
C PHE A 122 1.75 -8.53 17.09
N THR A 123 0.44 -8.58 16.88
CA THR A 123 -0.17 -9.31 15.77
C THR A 123 -0.44 -8.35 14.61
N TYR A 124 0.19 -8.59 13.46
CA TYR A 124 -0.09 -7.83 12.25
C TYR A 124 -1.51 -8.07 11.74
N THR A 125 -2.22 -7.01 11.40
CA THR A 125 -3.59 -7.08 10.86
C THR A 125 -3.50 -7.33 9.34
N THR A 126 -3.75 -8.57 8.92
CA THR A 126 -3.72 -9.01 7.51
C THR A 126 -5.00 -8.77 6.75
#